data_AF-A0A518CRP2-F1
#
_entry.id   AF-A0A518CRP2-F1
#
_cell.length_a   1.000
_cell.length_b   1.000
_cell.length_c   1.000
_cell.angle_alpha   90.00
_cell.angle_beta   90.00
_cell.angle_gamma   90.00
#
_symmetry.space_group_name_H-M   'P 1'
#
loop_
_entity.id
_entity.type
_entity.pdbx_description
1 polymer ?
#
loop_
_entity_poly.entity_id
_entity_poly.type
_entity_poly.pdbx_seq_one_letter_code
_entity_poly.pdbx_strand_id
1 'polypeptide(L)'
;MYLSVLMVSVLVSLLGMSALVVKRVQRRNHQSSMDASQARFIAQSALRIGMLDIENDPNWRYNFPNGTWKDDVALLGGKYTLEAYDPSDGDLANNPEEPVVLVATGVVGSARQKTQLTLTPVNRGYSFLEKALVSQHDIKVEENTYLYCNQILASNHDFDAQSGSSIVADVEAENDVKGSGTYYGTTEEEIQQEAFPETDDILSYYLARGTEIDYSSIQDKAVNIIKNDTFETNIDLWEADSCSISKSESWPYAGASNLLCSNRNSVSDAVTYDVTNRIAKGETYNLTFWGRSSGITYDAFSVIIETDASSSGVQQVVANTGLMMPYWVQYTVSLSPNWSGTLNSAKIRIQTRYSSVSFNIDNVSFKEPDPPAGTIYKRVISPNHNPYGETNPDGIYFIDCGGSALGIDTCRILGTLVVLDSGDSSQIYPGPIAWSTVEPNFPCLLVDGKFNINATSDGLNETRDEVNYNPIGAAHNTLGEDDDIVDTIPSKISGLIYVSDDLVFDNQANIEGVVLGGNKITIEDTFSLVYNSIFFTNPPPGFSAPETIRILLNSVQKPLD
;
A
#
# COMPACT_ATOMS: atom_id res chain seq x y z
N MET A 1 100.06 -14.92 43.12
CA MET A 1 99.82 -14.28 41.80
C MET A 1 99.16 -15.22 40.79
N TYR A 2 99.52 -16.51 40.72
CA TYR A 2 98.85 -17.47 39.80
C TYR A 2 97.37 -17.74 40.14
N LEU A 3 97.04 -17.91 41.42
CA LEU A 3 95.66 -18.12 41.90
C LEU A 3 94.71 -16.95 41.59
N SER A 4 95.20 -15.70 41.63
CA SER A 4 94.40 -14.52 41.30
C SER A 4 94.12 -14.41 39.80
N VAL A 5 95.09 -14.76 38.95
CA VAL A 5 94.89 -14.78 37.48
C VAL A 5 93.94 -15.91 37.08
N LEU A 6 94.03 -17.08 37.72
CA LEU A 6 93.13 -18.20 37.50
C LEU A 6 91.69 -17.89 37.97
N MET A 7 91.52 -17.26 39.14
CA MET A 7 90.18 -16.85 39.58
C MET A 7 89.58 -15.80 38.65
N VAL A 8 90.36 -14.81 38.19
CA VAL A 8 89.87 -13.77 37.27
C VAL A 8 89.52 -14.38 35.91
N SER A 9 90.30 -15.32 35.38
CA SER A 9 89.98 -15.96 34.09
C SER A 9 88.73 -16.84 34.15
N VAL A 10 88.51 -17.55 35.26
CA VAL A 10 87.26 -18.30 35.50
C VAL A 10 86.07 -17.35 35.61
N LEU A 11 86.23 -16.21 36.29
CA LEU A 11 85.17 -15.19 36.43
C LEU A 11 84.80 -14.57 35.08
N VAL A 12 85.80 -14.23 34.25
CA VAL A 12 85.57 -13.71 32.89
C VAL A 12 84.91 -14.76 31.99
N SER A 13 85.28 -16.03 32.13
CA SER A 13 84.67 -17.14 31.37
C SER A 13 83.20 -17.35 31.76
N LEU A 14 82.89 -17.29 33.06
CA LEU A 14 81.52 -17.35 33.58
C LEU A 14 80.67 -16.18 33.08
N LEU A 15 81.20 -14.96 33.14
CA LEU A 15 80.52 -13.76 32.61
C LEU A 15 80.27 -13.89 31.09
N GLY A 16 81.23 -14.42 30.33
CA GLY A 16 81.08 -14.68 28.90
C GLY A 16 79.99 -15.71 28.59
N MET A 17 79.92 -16.81 29.34
CA MET A 17 78.86 -17.82 29.20
C MET A 17 77.48 -17.29 29.61
N SER A 18 77.38 -16.55 30.72
CA SER A 18 76.13 -15.92 31.16
C SER A 18 75.59 -14.94 30.12
N ALA A 19 76.46 -14.11 29.51
CA ALA A 19 76.06 -13.19 28.45
C ALA A 19 75.52 -13.91 27.21
N LEU A 20 76.11 -15.04 26.81
CA LEU A 20 75.64 -15.85 25.68
C LEU A 20 74.27 -16.51 25.96
N VAL A 21 74.05 -17.01 27.18
CA VAL A 21 72.75 -17.57 27.58
C VAL A 21 71.67 -16.49 27.56
N VAL A 22 71.95 -15.31 28.12
CA VAL A 22 71.03 -14.16 28.07
C VAL A 22 70.72 -13.76 26.63
N LYS A 23 71.71 -13.70 25.74
CA LYS A 23 71.47 -13.39 24.32
C LYS A 23 70.63 -14.45 23.60
N ARG A 24 70.79 -15.74 23.90
CA ARG A 24 69.94 -16.80 23.36
C ARG A 24 68.49 -16.70 23.85
N VAL A 25 68.30 -16.42 25.15
CA VAL A 25 66.98 -16.19 25.73
C VAL A 25 66.31 -14.96 25.12
N GLN A 26 67.03 -13.85 25.01
CA GLN A 26 66.54 -12.63 24.36
C GLN A 26 66.17 -12.87 22.89
N ARG A 27 67.00 -13.59 22.13
CA ARG A 27 66.70 -13.94 20.73
C ARG A 27 65.45 -14.82 20.62
N ARG A 28 65.28 -15.79 21.51
CA ARG A 28 64.09 -16.66 21.54
C ARG A 28 62.83 -15.87 21.91
N ASN A 29 62.91 -14.97 22.89
CA ASN A 29 61.80 -14.11 23.25
C ASN A 29 61.43 -13.14 22.13
N HIS A 30 62.43 -12.56 21.45
CA HIS A 30 62.20 -11.70 20.30
C HIS A 30 61.56 -12.46 19.14
N GLN A 31 62.07 -13.66 18.82
CA GLN A 31 61.47 -14.53 17.81
C GLN A 31 60.03 -14.91 18.17
N SER A 32 59.76 -15.33 19.41
CA SER A 32 58.41 -15.69 19.85
C SER A 32 57.45 -14.49 19.79
N SER A 33 57.93 -13.28 20.08
CA SER A 33 57.14 -12.05 19.97
C SER A 33 56.86 -11.70 18.50
N MET A 34 57.83 -11.91 17.61
CA MET A 34 57.65 -11.75 16.17
C MET A 34 56.64 -12.77 15.62
N ASP A 35 56.82 -14.05 15.96
CA ASP A 35 55.93 -15.15 15.55
C ASP A 35 54.49 -14.91 16.02
N ALA A 36 54.30 -14.43 17.26
CA ALA A 36 52.97 -14.08 17.78
C ALA A 36 52.33 -12.90 17.02
N SER A 37 53.13 -11.88 16.68
CA SER A 37 52.63 -10.72 15.92
C SER A 37 52.25 -11.12 14.49
N GLN A 38 53.05 -11.99 13.87
CA GLN A 38 52.79 -12.52 12.54
C GLN A 38 51.58 -13.47 12.54
N ALA A 39 51.44 -14.35 13.52
CA ALA A 39 50.28 -15.22 13.69
C ALA A 39 48.99 -14.40 13.86
N ARG A 40 49.05 -13.27 14.58
CA ARG A 40 47.91 -12.35 14.71
C ARG A 40 47.55 -11.68 13.38
N PHE A 41 48.55 -11.23 12.63
CA PHE A 41 48.31 -10.65 11.30
C PHE A 41 47.68 -11.67 10.36
N ILE A 42 48.16 -12.92 10.36
CA ILE A 42 47.57 -14.03 9.61
C ILE A 42 46.13 -14.30 10.01
N ALA A 43 45.80 -14.31 11.31
CA ALA A 43 44.42 -14.49 11.78
C ALA A 43 43.49 -13.36 11.30
N GLN A 44 43.95 -12.10 11.33
CA GLN A 44 43.18 -10.97 10.83
C GLN A 44 43.01 -11.00 9.30
N SER A 45 44.05 -11.42 8.56
CA SER A 45 43.95 -11.64 7.12
C SER A 45 42.98 -12.76 6.78
N ALA A 46 42.97 -13.85 7.56
CA ALA A 46 42.05 -14.96 7.37
C ALA A 46 40.57 -14.56 7.60
N LEU A 47 40.28 -13.67 8.56
CA LEU A 47 38.92 -13.11 8.69
C LEU A 47 38.49 -12.32 7.44
N ARG A 48 39.40 -11.53 6.84
CA ARG A 48 39.11 -10.81 5.60
C ARG A 48 38.90 -11.76 4.42
N ILE A 49 39.64 -12.87 4.37
CA ILE A 49 39.40 -13.93 3.37
C ILE A 49 38.01 -14.53 3.58
N GLY A 50 37.62 -14.84 4.83
CA GLY A 50 36.28 -15.34 5.14
C GLY A 50 35.16 -14.38 4.74
N MET A 51 35.33 -13.07 5.00
CA MET A 51 34.39 -12.05 4.54
C MET A 51 34.31 -11.98 3.01
N LEU A 52 35.46 -12.10 2.33
CA LEU A 52 35.52 -12.11 0.87
C LEU A 52 34.88 -13.37 0.27
N ASP A 53 35.03 -14.53 0.93
CA ASP A 53 34.36 -15.78 0.53
C ASP A 53 32.83 -15.62 0.63
N ILE A 54 32.33 -14.93 1.67
CA ILE A 54 30.91 -14.60 1.80
C ILE A 54 30.45 -13.60 0.72
N GLU A 55 31.20 -12.52 0.52
CA GLU A 55 30.83 -11.46 -0.44
C GLU A 55 30.78 -11.96 -1.89
N ASN A 56 31.60 -12.94 -2.26
CA ASN A 56 31.65 -13.48 -3.62
C ASN A 56 30.68 -14.66 -3.87
N ASP A 57 29.99 -15.16 -2.84
CA ASP A 57 29.07 -16.31 -2.96
C ASP A 57 27.66 -15.94 -2.47
N PRO A 58 26.70 -15.69 -3.38
CA PRO A 58 25.31 -15.41 -3.02
C PRO A 58 24.64 -16.51 -2.18
N ASN A 59 25.17 -17.74 -2.23
CA ASN A 59 24.64 -18.90 -1.50
C ASN A 59 25.60 -19.36 -0.39
N TRP A 60 26.43 -18.45 0.14
CA TRP A 60 27.48 -18.77 1.12
C TRP A 60 26.93 -19.54 2.34
N ARG A 61 25.72 -19.23 2.82
CA ARG A 61 25.08 -19.91 3.97
C ARG A 61 24.87 -21.40 3.73
N TYR A 62 24.59 -21.79 2.49
CA TYR A 62 24.40 -23.20 2.10
C TYR A 62 25.73 -23.86 1.74
N ASN A 63 26.62 -23.13 1.06
CA ASN A 63 27.91 -23.65 0.59
C ASN A 63 28.96 -23.76 1.71
N PHE A 64 28.84 -22.94 2.75
CA PHE A 64 29.71 -22.91 3.91
C PHE A 64 28.92 -23.19 5.20
N PRO A 65 28.66 -24.49 5.49
CA PRO A 65 27.89 -24.85 6.67
C PRO A 65 28.62 -24.47 7.97
N ASN A 66 27.88 -24.53 9.08
CA ASN A 66 28.44 -24.31 10.41
C ASN A 66 29.65 -25.23 10.66
N GLY A 67 30.77 -24.65 11.10
CA GLY A 67 32.01 -25.36 11.37
C GLY A 67 33.22 -24.80 10.63
N THR A 68 34.17 -25.67 10.28
CA THR A 68 35.44 -25.27 9.68
C THR A 68 35.31 -25.06 8.17
N TRP A 69 35.56 -23.83 7.71
CA TRP A 69 35.53 -23.47 6.29
C TRP A 69 36.86 -23.72 5.60
N LYS A 70 37.96 -23.44 6.29
CA LYS A 70 39.33 -23.66 5.81
C LYS A 70 40.16 -24.22 6.94
N ASP A 71 40.94 -25.26 6.66
CA ASP A 71 41.79 -25.90 7.67
C ASP A 71 43.27 -25.88 7.27
N ASP A 72 44.11 -25.37 8.18
CA ASP A 72 45.57 -25.36 8.10
C ASP A 72 46.17 -24.84 6.77
N VAL A 73 45.55 -23.82 6.19
CA VAL A 73 45.91 -23.26 4.89
C VAL A 73 47.11 -22.32 5.02
N ALA A 74 48.11 -22.48 4.14
CA ALA A 74 49.33 -21.67 4.17
C ALA A 74 49.07 -20.20 3.78
N LEU A 75 49.59 -19.26 4.58
CA LEU A 75 49.51 -17.82 4.32
C LEU A 75 50.71 -17.09 4.93
N LEU A 76 51.40 -16.26 4.12
CA LEU A 76 52.49 -15.37 4.56
C LEU A 76 53.55 -16.03 5.48
N GLY A 77 53.94 -17.28 5.18
CA GLY A 77 54.96 -18.02 5.94
C GLY A 77 54.44 -18.68 7.23
N GLY A 78 53.15 -18.61 7.53
CA GLY A 78 52.46 -19.39 8.54
C GLY A 78 51.27 -20.15 7.94
N LYS A 79 50.32 -20.51 8.80
CA LYS A 79 49.08 -21.18 8.41
C LYS A 79 47.88 -20.58 9.12
N TYR A 80 46.67 -20.76 8.58
CA TYR A 80 45.44 -20.37 9.24
C TYR A 80 44.35 -21.43 9.13
N THR A 81 43.47 -21.45 10.13
CA THR A 81 42.18 -22.16 10.12
C THR A 81 41.08 -21.11 10.27
N LEU A 82 40.02 -21.21 9.47
CA LEU A 82 38.84 -20.34 9.52
C LEU A 82 37.61 -21.19 9.83
N GLU A 83 36.84 -20.77 10.81
CA GLU A 83 35.61 -21.40 11.28
C GLU A 83 34.49 -20.37 11.29
N ALA A 84 33.25 -20.80 11.05
CA ALA A 84 32.05 -19.98 11.24
C ALA A 84 31.04 -20.75 12.10
N TYR A 85 30.31 -20.04 12.93
CA TYR A 85 29.22 -20.62 13.71
C TYR A 85 28.02 -19.69 13.78
N ASP A 86 26.84 -20.31 13.74
CA ASP A 86 25.58 -19.69 14.11
C ASP A 86 25.46 -19.65 15.65
N PRO A 87 25.25 -18.49 16.29
CA PRO A 87 25.12 -18.35 17.73
C PRO A 87 23.71 -18.64 18.27
N SER A 88 22.68 -18.70 17.43
CA SER A 88 21.28 -18.88 17.81
C SER A 88 20.94 -20.36 17.97
N ASP A 89 21.12 -21.15 16.91
CA ASP A 89 20.69 -22.55 16.88
C ASP A 89 21.67 -23.53 16.21
N GLY A 90 22.73 -23.02 15.61
CA GLY A 90 23.77 -23.83 14.99
C GLY A 90 23.55 -24.16 13.52
N ASP A 91 22.50 -23.66 12.88
CA ASP A 91 22.26 -23.78 11.44
C ASP A 91 22.43 -22.41 10.77
N LEU A 92 23.33 -22.32 9.78
CA LEU A 92 23.55 -21.05 9.07
C LEU A 92 22.55 -20.84 7.93
N ALA A 93 21.82 -21.88 7.51
CA ALA A 93 21.04 -21.89 6.27
C ALA A 93 19.54 -21.67 6.48
N ASN A 94 19.04 -21.78 7.71
CA ASN A 94 17.61 -21.72 8.01
C ASN A 94 17.04 -20.30 8.08
N ASN A 95 17.83 -19.34 8.57
CA ASN A 95 17.39 -17.97 8.75
C ASN A 95 18.45 -16.97 8.25
N PRO A 96 18.19 -16.27 7.12
CA PRO A 96 19.12 -15.31 6.55
C PRO A 96 19.36 -14.08 7.45
N GLU A 97 18.45 -13.80 8.39
CA GLU A 97 18.56 -12.66 9.31
C GLU A 97 19.44 -12.95 10.54
N GLU A 98 19.87 -14.20 10.72
CA GLU A 98 20.66 -14.58 11.89
C GLU A 98 22.14 -14.17 11.76
N PRO A 99 22.76 -13.68 12.85
CA PRO A 99 24.15 -13.28 12.81
C PRO A 99 25.08 -14.50 12.66
N VAL A 100 26.17 -14.36 11.93
CA VAL A 100 27.22 -15.39 11.86
C VAL A 100 28.46 -14.92 12.60
N VAL A 101 29.13 -15.82 13.30
CA VAL A 101 30.40 -15.52 13.95
C VAL A 101 31.55 -16.24 13.26
N LEU A 102 32.48 -15.47 12.72
CA LEU A 102 33.73 -15.96 12.15
C LEU A 102 34.83 -16.01 13.20
N VAL A 103 35.56 -17.13 13.24
CA VAL A 103 36.73 -17.32 14.09
C VAL A 103 37.91 -17.76 13.24
N ALA A 104 38.96 -16.94 13.24
CA ALA A 104 40.20 -17.26 12.56
C ALA A 104 41.31 -17.58 13.56
N THR A 105 42.06 -18.64 13.29
CA THR A 105 43.24 -19.05 14.05
C THR A 105 44.48 -18.99 13.16
N GLY A 106 45.43 -18.10 13.45
CA GLY A 106 46.73 -18.03 12.76
C GLY A 106 47.82 -18.75 13.54
N VAL A 107 48.72 -19.45 12.84
CA VAL A 107 49.83 -20.23 13.41
C VAL A 107 51.14 -19.89 12.70
N VAL A 108 52.18 -19.52 13.46
CA VAL A 108 53.56 -19.33 12.99
C VAL A 108 54.51 -19.99 13.98
N GLY A 109 55.26 -21.00 13.52
CA GLY A 109 56.12 -21.79 14.41
C GLY A 109 55.29 -22.46 15.53
N SER A 110 55.55 -22.08 16.79
CA SER A 110 54.77 -22.51 17.95
C SER A 110 53.75 -21.48 18.44
N ALA A 111 53.70 -20.29 17.84
CA ALA A 111 52.77 -19.25 18.22
C ALA A 111 51.41 -19.48 17.54
N ARG A 112 50.33 -19.40 18.32
CA ARG A 112 48.94 -19.46 17.85
C ARG A 112 48.21 -18.20 18.31
N GLN A 113 47.40 -17.61 17.44
CA GLN A 113 46.56 -16.46 17.76
C GLN A 113 45.17 -16.68 17.20
N LYS A 114 44.13 -16.48 18.02
CA LYS A 114 42.72 -16.54 17.60
C LYS A 114 42.15 -15.13 17.51
N THR A 115 41.29 -14.85 16.54
CA THR A 115 40.53 -13.59 16.42
C THR A 115 39.12 -13.93 16.00
N GLN A 116 38.14 -13.23 16.58
CA GLN A 116 36.72 -13.44 16.31
C GLN A 116 36.08 -12.17 15.75
N LEU A 117 35.08 -12.36 14.88
CA LEU A 117 34.29 -11.31 14.25
C LEU A 117 32.82 -11.78 14.17
N THR A 118 31.90 -11.01 14.76
CA THR A 118 30.46 -11.22 14.56
C THR A 118 29.98 -10.35 13.39
N LEU A 119 29.35 -10.99 12.43
CA LEU A 119 28.73 -10.41 11.24
C LEU A 119 27.21 -10.45 11.43
N THR A 120 26.55 -9.32 11.30
CA THR A 120 25.08 -9.26 11.36
C THR A 120 24.57 -8.91 9.97
N PRO A 121 23.69 -9.72 9.38
CA PRO A 121 23.05 -9.40 8.13
C PRO A 121 22.18 -8.15 8.33
N VAL A 122 22.24 -7.22 7.38
CA VAL A 122 21.29 -6.10 7.34
C VAL A 122 20.31 -6.45 6.24
N ASN A 123 19.09 -6.83 6.63
CA ASN A 123 17.99 -6.93 5.68
C ASN A 123 17.62 -5.49 5.27
N ARG A 124 18.04 -5.08 4.08
CA ARG A 124 17.81 -3.74 3.53
C ARG A 124 17.11 -3.91 2.18
N GLY A 125 16.21 -2.98 1.88
CA GLY A 125 15.61 -2.92 0.56
C GLY A 125 16.64 -2.62 -0.53
N TYR A 126 16.25 -2.88 -1.78
CA TYR A 126 16.96 -2.35 -2.94
C TYR A 126 17.09 -0.82 -2.87
N SER A 127 18.09 -0.27 -3.56
CA SER A 127 18.35 1.19 -3.62
C SER A 127 17.14 1.99 -4.06
N PHE A 128 16.32 1.46 -4.98
CA PHE A 128 15.10 2.12 -5.42
C PHE A 128 14.09 2.37 -4.30
N LEU A 129 14.13 1.59 -3.20
CA LEU A 129 13.26 1.80 -2.03
C LEU A 129 13.73 2.98 -1.15
N GLU A 130 14.93 3.54 -1.36
CA GLU A 130 15.34 4.80 -0.70
C GLU A 130 14.52 6.01 -1.19
N LYS A 131 13.95 5.87 -2.39
CA LYS A 131 13.19 6.89 -3.12
C LYS A 131 11.70 6.67 -2.88
N ALA A 132 10.89 7.72 -3.00
CA ALA A 132 9.46 7.61 -2.78
C ALA A 132 8.72 7.04 -3.98
N LEU A 133 9.14 7.43 -5.17
CA LEU A 133 8.53 6.99 -6.42
C LEU A 133 9.63 6.66 -7.42
N VAL A 134 9.55 5.49 -8.03
CA VAL A 134 10.48 5.06 -9.07
C VAL A 134 9.71 4.51 -10.27
N SER A 135 10.04 5.02 -11.45
CA SER A 135 9.54 4.55 -12.74
C SER A 135 10.66 3.87 -13.52
N GLN A 136 10.41 2.67 -14.05
CA GLN A 136 11.33 1.99 -14.98
C GLN A 136 11.37 2.63 -16.37
N HIS A 137 10.42 3.53 -16.66
CA HIS A 137 10.42 4.37 -17.85
C HIS A 137 10.17 5.83 -17.45
N ASP A 138 9.34 6.55 -18.20
CA ASP A 138 9.13 7.98 -18.03
C ASP A 138 8.28 8.25 -16.78
N ILE A 139 8.48 9.42 -16.18
CA ILE A 139 7.47 10.05 -15.34
C ILE A 139 6.95 11.26 -16.10
N LYS A 140 5.64 11.29 -16.37
CA LYS A 140 4.97 12.42 -17.01
C LYS A 140 4.03 13.10 -16.00
N VAL A 141 4.21 14.39 -15.79
CA VAL A 141 3.32 15.23 -14.99
C VAL A 141 2.56 16.14 -15.94
N GLU A 142 1.24 16.01 -16.01
CA GLU A 142 0.39 16.73 -16.98
C GLU A 142 0.21 18.22 -16.62
N GLU A 143 -0.48 18.94 -17.51
CA GLU A 143 -0.70 20.38 -17.36
C GLU A 143 -1.49 20.71 -16.08
N ASN A 144 -1.17 21.83 -15.44
CA ASN A 144 -1.85 22.33 -14.23
C ASN A 144 -1.92 21.35 -13.05
N THR A 145 -1.04 20.34 -13.02
CA THR A 145 -0.94 19.33 -11.97
C THR A 145 -0.15 19.82 -10.75
N TYR A 146 -0.57 19.43 -9.54
CA TYR A 146 0.21 19.64 -8.31
C TYR A 146 0.75 18.32 -7.76
N LEU A 147 2.08 18.20 -7.69
CA LEU A 147 2.77 17.03 -7.17
C LEU A 147 3.57 17.41 -5.91
N TYR A 148 3.23 16.79 -4.78
CA TYR A 148 3.98 16.92 -3.53
C TYR A 148 4.62 15.59 -3.15
N CYS A 149 5.93 15.62 -2.89
CA CYS A 149 6.65 14.52 -2.27
C CYS A 149 7.69 15.03 -1.27
N ASN A 150 7.80 14.40 -0.11
CA ASN A 150 8.80 14.76 0.91
C ASN A 150 10.15 14.04 0.74
N GLN A 151 10.40 13.46 -0.44
CA GLN A 151 11.58 12.67 -0.79
C GLN A 151 11.78 12.67 -2.32
N ILE A 152 12.77 11.93 -2.81
CA ILE A 152 13.17 11.83 -4.21
C ILE A 152 12.12 11.08 -5.06
N LEU A 153 11.85 11.62 -6.25
CA LEU A 153 11.16 10.97 -7.38
C LEU A 153 12.21 10.61 -8.44
N ALA A 154 12.24 9.36 -8.92
CA ALA A 154 13.22 8.92 -9.90
C ALA A 154 12.60 8.27 -11.14
N SER A 155 13.13 8.65 -12.31
CA SER A 155 12.80 8.08 -13.61
C SER A 155 14.03 7.38 -14.21
N ASN A 156 13.86 6.16 -14.71
CA ASN A 156 14.91 5.45 -15.46
C ASN A 156 15.00 5.91 -16.94
N HIS A 157 14.21 6.90 -17.33
CA HIS A 157 14.32 7.56 -18.62
C HIS A 157 14.11 9.08 -18.42
N ASP A 158 13.02 9.66 -18.93
CA ASP A 158 12.76 11.11 -18.83
C ASP A 158 11.83 11.43 -17.65
N PHE A 159 12.02 12.59 -17.02
CA PHE A 159 11.02 13.22 -16.17
C PHE A 159 10.47 14.45 -16.90
N ASP A 160 9.20 14.43 -17.32
CA ASP A 160 8.59 15.47 -18.16
C ASP A 160 7.39 16.14 -17.47
N ALA A 161 7.61 17.37 -16.99
CA ALA A 161 6.57 18.17 -16.37
C ALA A 161 5.97 19.22 -17.32
N GLN A 162 4.69 19.10 -17.64
CA GLN A 162 4.00 20.00 -18.57
C GLN A 162 3.69 21.39 -17.98
N SER A 163 3.24 22.29 -18.85
CA SER A 163 2.97 23.69 -18.49
C SER A 163 1.98 23.84 -17.34
N GLY A 164 2.29 24.74 -16.40
CA GLY A 164 1.43 25.03 -15.25
C GLY A 164 1.51 24.00 -14.10
N SER A 165 2.26 22.91 -14.26
CA SER A 165 2.49 21.95 -13.18
C SER A 165 3.45 22.49 -12.12
N SER A 166 3.28 22.02 -10.88
CA SER A 166 4.11 22.38 -9.71
C SER A 166 4.63 21.12 -9.03
N ILE A 167 5.95 20.94 -9.01
CA ILE A 167 6.63 19.75 -8.49
C ILE A 167 7.40 20.15 -7.24
N VAL A 168 6.86 19.77 -6.09
CA VAL A 168 7.43 20.00 -4.76
C VAL A 168 8.10 18.71 -4.29
N ALA A 169 9.26 18.40 -4.89
CA ALA A 169 10.07 17.23 -4.61
C ALA A 169 11.47 17.40 -5.20
N ASP A 170 12.43 16.60 -4.74
CA ASP A 170 13.69 16.37 -5.47
C ASP A 170 13.43 15.34 -6.58
N VAL A 171 14.03 15.56 -7.76
CA VAL A 171 13.78 14.78 -8.98
C VAL A 171 15.09 14.29 -9.55
N GLU A 172 15.14 13.01 -9.91
CA GLU A 172 16.23 12.36 -10.62
C GLU A 172 15.72 11.72 -11.91
N ALA A 173 16.46 11.86 -13.01
CA ALA A 173 16.18 11.20 -14.28
C ALA A 173 17.45 10.61 -14.89
N GLU A 174 17.36 9.41 -15.48
CA GLU A 174 18.50 8.82 -16.20
C GLU A 174 18.86 9.62 -17.45
N ASN A 175 17.88 10.15 -18.16
CA ASN A 175 18.13 10.90 -19.38
C ASN A 175 17.96 12.41 -19.16
N ASP A 176 16.73 12.92 -19.11
CA ASP A 176 16.47 14.37 -19.08
C ASP A 176 15.36 14.74 -18.08
N VAL A 177 15.54 15.86 -17.35
CA VAL A 177 14.49 16.51 -16.55
C VAL A 177 13.96 17.71 -17.35
N LYS A 178 12.86 17.48 -18.07
CA LYS A 178 12.35 18.39 -19.11
C LYS A 178 10.94 18.89 -18.83
N GLY A 179 10.44 19.66 -19.80
CA GLY A 179 9.12 20.28 -19.76
C GLY A 179 9.14 21.74 -19.30
N SER A 180 7.95 22.30 -19.07
CA SER A 180 7.76 23.71 -18.67
C SER A 180 7.10 23.88 -17.31
N GLY A 181 7.00 22.79 -16.54
CA GLY A 181 6.58 22.79 -15.14
C GLY A 181 7.56 23.53 -14.23
N THR A 182 7.09 23.84 -13.01
CA THR A 182 7.90 24.52 -11.99
C THR A 182 8.42 23.50 -10.97
N TYR A 183 9.74 23.37 -10.87
CA TYR A 183 10.43 22.51 -9.90
C TYR A 183 10.84 23.31 -8.66
N TYR A 184 10.51 22.82 -7.47
CA TYR A 184 10.85 23.46 -6.19
C TYR A 184 11.99 22.77 -5.42
N GLY A 185 12.31 21.52 -5.74
CA GLY A 185 13.47 20.79 -5.21
C GLY A 185 14.66 20.78 -6.17
N THR A 186 15.63 19.91 -5.90
CA THR A 186 16.78 19.70 -6.78
C THR A 186 16.42 18.81 -7.96
N THR A 187 17.06 19.05 -9.10
CA THR A 187 16.95 18.21 -10.30
C THR A 187 18.33 17.62 -10.63
N GLU A 188 18.40 16.32 -10.85
CA GLU A 188 19.59 15.59 -11.28
C GLU A 188 19.29 14.76 -12.52
N GLU A 189 20.20 14.78 -13.49
CA GLU A 189 20.12 14.10 -14.79
C GLU A 189 21.31 13.15 -14.95
N GLU A 190 21.27 12.25 -15.94
CA GLU A 190 22.35 11.28 -16.20
C GLU A 190 22.62 10.34 -15.01
N ILE A 191 21.60 10.05 -14.20
CA ILE A 191 21.72 9.12 -13.06
C ILE A 191 21.78 7.65 -13.52
N GLN A 192 22.26 6.77 -12.64
CA GLN A 192 22.25 5.33 -12.91
C GLN A 192 20.81 4.77 -12.81
N GLN A 193 20.41 3.95 -13.78
CA GLN A 193 19.13 3.23 -13.74
C GLN A 193 19.04 2.30 -12.53
N GLU A 194 17.84 2.24 -11.95
CA GLU A 194 17.48 1.31 -10.89
C GLU A 194 16.79 0.09 -11.50
N ALA A 195 17.30 -1.13 -11.34
CA ALA A 195 16.63 -2.32 -11.85
C ALA A 195 15.67 -2.91 -10.81
N PHE A 196 14.42 -3.19 -11.20
CA PHE A 196 13.50 -3.98 -10.39
C PHE A 196 13.79 -5.48 -10.53
N PRO A 197 13.50 -6.30 -9.50
CA PRO A 197 13.40 -7.75 -9.66
C PRO A 197 12.33 -8.13 -10.68
N GLU A 198 12.39 -9.36 -11.16
CA GLU A 198 11.33 -9.91 -12.02
C GLU A 198 10.00 -9.92 -11.25
N THR A 199 8.90 -9.63 -11.94
CA THR A 199 7.56 -9.55 -11.34
C THR A 199 7.18 -10.85 -10.64
N ASP A 200 7.47 -12.00 -11.25
CA ASP A 200 7.20 -13.31 -10.63
C ASP A 200 7.90 -13.49 -9.29
N ASP A 201 9.13 -12.97 -9.13
CA ASP A 201 9.87 -13.05 -7.86
C ASP A 201 9.22 -12.18 -6.79
N ILE A 202 8.76 -10.98 -7.16
CA ILE A 202 8.03 -10.06 -6.27
C ILE A 202 6.72 -10.70 -5.79
N LEU A 203 5.97 -11.34 -6.69
CA LEU A 203 4.64 -11.87 -6.40
C LEU A 203 4.66 -13.24 -5.69
N SER A 204 5.72 -14.02 -5.86
CA SER A 204 5.83 -15.41 -5.40
C SER A 204 5.41 -15.64 -3.93
N TYR A 205 5.88 -14.78 -3.01
CA TYR A 205 5.54 -14.87 -1.59
C TYR A 205 4.04 -14.66 -1.34
N TYR A 206 3.46 -13.64 -1.99
CA TYR A 206 2.07 -13.25 -1.77
C TYR A 206 1.09 -14.25 -2.39
N LEU A 207 1.43 -14.82 -3.55
CA LEU A 207 0.62 -15.88 -4.17
C LEU A 207 0.67 -17.19 -3.38
N ALA A 208 1.81 -17.50 -2.75
CA ALA A 208 1.95 -18.71 -1.92
C ALA A 208 1.16 -18.65 -0.60
N ARG A 209 0.91 -17.45 -0.08
CA ARG A 209 0.22 -17.22 1.22
C ARG A 209 -1.17 -16.61 1.09
N GLY A 210 -1.47 -16.00 -0.04
CA GLY A 210 -2.72 -15.30 -0.29
C GLY A 210 -3.90 -16.23 -0.49
N THR A 211 -5.09 -15.67 -0.30
CA THR A 211 -6.36 -16.32 -0.65
C THR A 211 -6.90 -15.75 -1.95
N GLU A 212 -7.26 -16.63 -2.89
CA GLU A 212 -7.90 -16.23 -4.13
C GLU A 212 -9.29 -15.64 -3.89
N ILE A 213 -9.56 -14.49 -4.50
CA ILE A 213 -10.91 -13.97 -4.72
C ILE A 213 -11.23 -14.22 -6.19
N ASP A 214 -12.17 -15.14 -6.44
CA ASP A 214 -12.65 -15.44 -7.79
C ASP A 214 -13.27 -14.17 -8.39
N TYR A 215 -12.72 -13.69 -9.50
CA TYR A 215 -13.20 -12.48 -10.18
C TYR A 215 -14.72 -12.53 -10.47
N SER A 216 -15.26 -13.71 -10.77
CA SER A 216 -16.69 -13.88 -11.07
C SER A 216 -17.60 -13.64 -9.85
N SER A 217 -17.06 -13.74 -8.63
CA SER A 217 -17.78 -13.46 -7.38
C SER A 217 -18.01 -11.95 -7.13
N ILE A 218 -17.26 -11.08 -7.82
CA ILE A 218 -17.34 -9.63 -7.66
C ILE A 218 -18.52 -9.08 -8.49
N GLN A 219 -19.72 -9.16 -7.89
CA GLN A 219 -21.01 -8.78 -8.49
C GLN A 219 -21.74 -7.70 -7.67
N ASP A 220 -20.98 -6.79 -7.05
CA ASP A 220 -21.55 -5.73 -6.21
C ASP A 220 -22.51 -4.81 -6.96
N LYS A 221 -23.49 -4.28 -6.23
CA LYS A 221 -24.55 -3.42 -6.76
C LYS A 221 -24.81 -2.25 -5.83
N ALA A 222 -25.28 -1.16 -6.42
CA ALA A 222 -25.73 -0.01 -5.65
C ALA A 222 -27.00 -0.37 -4.85
N VAL A 223 -27.03 0.07 -3.59
CA VAL A 223 -28.12 -0.19 -2.64
C VAL A 223 -29.21 0.88 -2.79
N ASN A 224 -30.47 0.49 -2.60
CA ASN A 224 -31.58 1.44 -2.54
C ASN A 224 -31.53 2.29 -1.27
N ILE A 225 -31.42 3.61 -1.44
CA ILE A 225 -31.40 4.62 -0.38
C ILE A 225 -32.79 4.79 0.25
N ILE A 226 -33.85 4.58 -0.54
CA ILE A 226 -35.23 4.64 -0.07
C ILE A 226 -35.52 3.40 0.78
N LYS A 227 -36.03 3.63 1.99
CA LYS A 227 -36.59 2.60 2.87
C LYS A 227 -38.11 2.74 2.89
N ASN A 228 -38.81 1.66 3.25
CA ASN A 228 -40.27 1.58 3.16
C ASN A 228 -40.77 1.98 1.75
N ASP A 229 -40.15 1.39 0.75
CA ASP A 229 -40.34 1.63 -0.68
C ASP A 229 -41.56 0.92 -1.27
N THR A 230 -42.04 -0.12 -0.59
CA THR A 230 -43.17 -0.98 -0.98
C THR A 230 -44.46 -0.66 -0.23
N PHE A 231 -44.39 0.15 0.83
CA PHE A 231 -45.54 0.64 1.61
C PHE A 231 -46.42 -0.46 2.27
N GLU A 232 -45.95 -1.70 2.36
CA GLU A 232 -46.74 -2.88 2.79
C GLU A 232 -47.30 -2.77 4.21
N THR A 233 -46.58 -2.08 5.10
CA THR A 233 -46.98 -1.94 6.50
C THR A 233 -47.56 -0.55 6.78
N ASN A 234 -46.82 0.49 6.44
CA ASN A 234 -47.16 1.89 6.71
C ASN A 234 -46.53 2.82 5.64
N ILE A 235 -46.57 4.13 5.86
CA ILE A 235 -45.92 5.14 5.01
C ILE A 235 -44.85 5.92 5.80
N ASP A 236 -44.29 5.32 6.86
CA ASP A 236 -43.25 5.96 7.66
C ASP A 236 -42.06 6.34 6.77
N LEU A 237 -41.37 7.43 7.14
CA LEU A 237 -40.28 8.10 6.38
C LEU A 237 -40.71 8.92 5.17
N TRP A 238 -41.96 8.77 4.73
CA TRP A 238 -42.52 9.58 3.65
C TRP A 238 -43.33 10.74 4.21
N GLU A 239 -43.17 11.90 3.58
CA GLU A 239 -43.84 13.14 3.96
C GLU A 239 -44.62 13.71 2.78
N ALA A 240 -45.43 14.72 3.08
CA ALA A 240 -46.18 15.47 2.08
C ALA A 240 -45.87 16.95 2.25
N ASP A 241 -45.85 17.69 1.13
CA ASP A 241 -45.84 19.15 1.20
C ASP A 241 -47.23 19.69 1.62
N SER A 242 -48.02 20.21 0.68
CA SER A 242 -49.35 20.78 0.95
C SER A 242 -50.51 19.81 0.63
N CYS A 243 -50.20 18.54 0.35
CA CYS A 243 -51.17 17.49 0.03
C CYS A 243 -51.36 16.48 1.18
N SER A 244 -52.19 15.46 0.95
CA SER A 244 -52.37 14.34 1.89
C SER A 244 -51.81 13.05 1.29
N ILE A 245 -50.92 12.39 2.04
CA ILE A 245 -50.45 11.04 1.72
C ILE A 245 -51.08 9.99 2.64
N SER A 246 -51.34 8.80 2.12
CA SER A 246 -51.89 7.69 2.89
C SER A 246 -51.52 6.35 2.27
N LYS A 247 -51.43 5.30 3.11
CA LYS A 247 -51.38 3.92 2.64
C LYS A 247 -52.72 3.56 1.99
N SER A 248 -52.69 2.97 0.81
CA SER A 248 -53.86 2.53 0.07
C SER A 248 -53.74 1.05 -0.32
N GLU A 249 -54.74 0.26 0.05
CA GLU A 249 -54.86 -1.17 -0.36
C GLU A 249 -55.60 -1.32 -1.70
N SER A 250 -56.01 -0.20 -2.30
CA SER A 250 -56.70 -0.21 -3.58
C SER A 250 -55.70 -0.40 -4.72
N TRP A 251 -55.82 -1.53 -5.41
CA TRP A 251 -55.08 -1.87 -6.63
C TRP A 251 -53.57 -1.60 -6.52
N PRO A 252 -52.86 -2.19 -5.55
CA PRO A 252 -51.41 -2.08 -5.46
C PRO A 252 -50.73 -2.61 -6.71
N TYR A 253 -49.54 -2.10 -7.02
CA TYR A 253 -48.75 -2.64 -8.13
C TYR A 253 -48.21 -4.02 -7.74
N ALA A 254 -47.60 -4.10 -6.56
CA ALA A 254 -47.11 -5.32 -5.95
C ALA A 254 -47.59 -5.41 -4.50
N GLY A 255 -47.65 -6.63 -3.96
CA GLY A 255 -48.05 -6.84 -2.57
C GLY A 255 -49.49 -6.37 -2.25
N ALA A 256 -49.67 -5.81 -1.06
CA ALA A 256 -50.98 -5.51 -0.47
C ALA A 256 -51.34 -4.02 -0.48
N SER A 257 -50.39 -3.11 -0.71
CA SER A 257 -50.64 -1.68 -0.63
C SER A 257 -49.69 -0.82 -1.44
N ASN A 258 -50.01 0.46 -1.55
CA ASN A 258 -49.21 1.50 -2.22
C ASN A 258 -49.37 2.83 -1.47
N LEU A 259 -48.63 3.86 -1.87
CA LEU A 259 -48.80 5.23 -1.36
C LEU A 259 -49.73 6.03 -2.29
N LEU A 260 -50.82 6.55 -1.73
CA LEU A 260 -51.74 7.48 -2.39
C LEU A 260 -51.41 8.92 -2.01
N CYS A 261 -51.20 9.78 -3.01
CA CYS A 261 -51.11 11.22 -2.88
C CYS A 261 -52.40 11.89 -3.38
N SER A 262 -53.10 12.59 -2.49
CA SER A 262 -54.45 13.13 -2.70
C SER A 262 -54.61 14.55 -2.13
N ASN A 263 -55.79 15.15 -2.31
CA ASN A 263 -56.09 16.53 -1.87
C ASN A 263 -55.08 17.58 -2.39
N ARG A 264 -54.62 17.39 -3.63
CA ARG A 264 -53.65 18.27 -4.28
C ARG A 264 -54.35 19.49 -4.87
N ASN A 265 -53.86 20.68 -4.53
CA ASN A 265 -54.33 21.99 -4.98
C ASN A 265 -53.36 22.67 -5.97
N SER A 266 -52.12 22.18 -6.07
CA SER A 266 -51.09 22.68 -6.98
C SER A 266 -50.32 21.53 -7.63
N VAL A 267 -49.68 21.79 -8.77
CA VAL A 267 -48.71 20.87 -9.38
C VAL A 267 -47.47 20.67 -8.51
N SER A 268 -47.16 21.63 -7.62
CA SER A 268 -46.03 21.57 -6.69
C SER A 268 -46.27 20.68 -5.46
N ASP A 269 -47.50 20.21 -5.27
CA ASP A 269 -47.83 19.36 -4.14
C ASP A 269 -47.22 17.98 -4.37
N ALA A 270 -46.22 17.63 -3.56
CA ALA A 270 -45.41 16.44 -3.75
C ALA A 270 -45.51 15.48 -2.59
N VAL A 271 -45.24 14.22 -2.90
CA VAL A 271 -44.76 13.23 -1.94
C VAL A 271 -43.26 13.44 -1.78
N THR A 272 -42.76 13.48 -0.55
CA THR A 272 -41.36 13.79 -0.26
C THR A 272 -40.68 12.72 0.58
N TYR A 273 -39.37 12.58 0.41
CA TYR A 273 -38.52 11.66 1.18
C TYR A 273 -37.17 12.33 1.47
N ASP A 274 -36.73 12.32 2.73
CA ASP A 274 -35.45 12.92 3.16
C ASP A 274 -34.26 12.05 2.75
N VAL A 275 -33.29 12.65 2.07
CA VAL A 275 -32.05 12.01 1.62
C VAL A 275 -30.81 12.81 2.04
N THR A 276 -30.94 13.75 2.97
CA THR A 276 -29.92 14.74 3.37
C THR A 276 -28.54 14.13 3.58
N ASN A 277 -28.45 13.04 4.35
CA ASN A 277 -27.18 12.41 4.69
C ASN A 277 -26.86 11.19 3.83
N ARG A 278 -27.56 10.98 2.70
CA ARG A 278 -27.47 9.75 1.87
C ARG A 278 -27.15 10.02 0.41
N ILE A 279 -26.78 11.26 0.08
CA ILE A 279 -26.39 11.66 -1.27
C ILE A 279 -25.05 12.40 -1.24
N ALA A 280 -24.33 12.34 -2.34
CA ALA A 280 -23.11 13.10 -2.57
C ALA A 280 -23.29 14.14 -3.68
N LYS A 281 -22.44 15.16 -3.65
CA LYS A 281 -22.46 16.27 -4.61
C LYS A 281 -21.90 15.80 -5.94
N GLY A 282 -22.58 16.11 -7.04
CA GLY A 282 -22.13 15.76 -8.39
C GLY A 282 -22.44 14.31 -8.77
N GLU A 283 -22.69 13.44 -7.78
CA GLU A 283 -23.05 12.05 -8.01
C GLU A 283 -24.38 11.90 -8.73
N THR A 284 -24.47 10.89 -9.58
CA THR A 284 -25.69 10.60 -10.33
C THR A 284 -26.48 9.49 -9.66
N TYR A 285 -27.79 9.69 -9.54
CA TYR A 285 -28.72 8.73 -8.96
C TYR A 285 -29.85 8.43 -9.93
N ASN A 286 -30.23 7.16 -10.03
CA ASN A 286 -31.39 6.71 -10.76
C ASN A 286 -32.57 6.53 -9.80
N LEU A 287 -33.64 7.28 -10.04
CA LEU A 287 -34.91 7.09 -9.38
C LEU A 287 -35.83 6.25 -10.28
N THR A 288 -36.32 5.13 -9.77
CA THR A 288 -37.33 4.30 -10.41
C THR A 288 -38.53 4.11 -9.48
N PHE A 289 -39.74 4.09 -10.03
CA PHE A 289 -40.95 3.85 -9.26
C PHE A 289 -42.07 3.39 -10.19
N TRP A 290 -43.01 2.64 -9.66
CA TRP A 290 -44.28 2.40 -10.33
C TRP A 290 -45.22 3.54 -9.99
N GLY A 291 -45.82 4.13 -11.01
CA GLY A 291 -46.73 5.26 -10.86
C GLY A 291 -48.04 5.04 -11.62
N ARG A 292 -49.13 5.57 -11.09
CA ARG A 292 -50.42 5.66 -11.81
C ARG A 292 -51.19 6.92 -11.43
N SER A 293 -51.97 7.43 -12.36
CA SER A 293 -52.93 8.50 -12.11
C SER A 293 -54.23 7.95 -11.52
N SER A 294 -54.86 8.70 -10.61
CA SER A 294 -56.22 8.43 -10.14
C SER A 294 -57.31 8.93 -11.10
N GLY A 295 -56.94 9.67 -12.16
CA GLY A 295 -57.88 10.24 -13.15
C GLY A 295 -57.50 9.94 -14.60
N ILE A 296 -58.32 10.43 -15.53
CA ILE A 296 -58.12 10.29 -16.99
C ILE A 296 -57.38 11.47 -17.63
N THR A 297 -56.84 12.38 -16.82
CA THR A 297 -56.09 13.56 -17.30
C THR A 297 -54.73 13.13 -17.82
N TYR A 298 -54.36 13.60 -19.03
CA TYR A 298 -52.99 13.47 -19.52
C TYR A 298 -52.06 14.34 -18.66
N ASP A 299 -51.17 13.70 -17.91
CA ASP A 299 -50.17 14.35 -17.08
C ASP A 299 -48.82 13.64 -17.22
N ALA A 300 -47.79 14.12 -16.54
CA ALA A 300 -46.49 13.49 -16.39
C ALA A 300 -46.01 13.67 -14.94
N PHE A 301 -45.14 12.79 -14.45
CA PHE A 301 -44.46 13.04 -13.19
C PHE A 301 -43.31 14.02 -13.41
N SER A 302 -43.11 14.89 -12.42
CA SER A 302 -41.91 15.70 -12.25
C SER A 302 -41.24 15.22 -10.97
N VAL A 303 -40.04 14.68 -11.11
CA VAL A 303 -39.22 14.19 -9.99
C VAL A 303 -38.13 15.21 -9.75
N ILE A 304 -37.98 15.63 -8.51
CA ILE A 304 -37.07 16.70 -8.12
C ILE A 304 -36.21 16.21 -6.98
N ILE A 305 -34.90 16.45 -7.05
CA ILE A 305 -34.06 16.49 -5.86
C ILE A 305 -33.85 17.95 -5.49
N GLU A 306 -34.34 18.33 -4.32
CA GLU A 306 -34.21 19.67 -3.74
C GLU A 306 -33.14 19.63 -2.67
N THR A 307 -32.12 20.46 -2.79
CA THR A 307 -31.01 20.57 -1.84
C THR A 307 -30.94 21.99 -1.31
N ASP A 308 -30.75 22.19 0.00
CA ASP A 308 -30.43 23.49 0.59
C ASP A 308 -29.03 23.43 1.20
N ALA A 309 -28.14 24.32 0.77
CA ALA A 309 -26.75 24.36 1.24
C ALA A 309 -26.32 25.78 1.64
N SER A 310 -25.33 25.88 2.53
CA SER A 310 -24.92 27.15 3.14
C SER A 310 -24.49 28.24 2.15
N SER A 311 -23.97 27.88 0.98
CA SER A 311 -23.46 28.85 -0.01
C SER A 311 -24.34 28.99 -1.24
N SER A 312 -24.90 27.89 -1.77
CA SER A 312 -25.80 27.94 -2.93
C SER A 312 -27.27 28.18 -2.57
N GLY A 313 -27.64 28.10 -1.29
CA GLY A 313 -29.05 28.07 -0.86
C GLY A 313 -29.80 26.89 -1.47
N VAL A 314 -31.11 27.06 -1.66
CA VAL A 314 -31.99 26.05 -2.27
C VAL A 314 -31.71 25.91 -3.76
N GLN A 315 -31.44 24.68 -4.19
CA GLN A 315 -31.27 24.25 -5.57
C GLN A 315 -32.24 23.10 -5.87
N GLN A 316 -32.67 23.00 -7.13
CA GLN A 316 -33.55 21.92 -7.59
C GLN A 316 -33.02 21.33 -8.90
N VAL A 317 -32.79 20.03 -8.92
CA VAL A 317 -32.56 19.27 -10.14
C VAL A 317 -33.85 18.54 -10.49
N VAL A 318 -34.39 18.84 -11.67
CA VAL A 318 -35.73 18.40 -12.10
C VAL A 318 -35.61 17.46 -13.29
N ALA A 319 -36.20 16.27 -13.17
CA ALA A 319 -36.36 15.32 -14.27
C ALA A 319 -37.83 14.98 -14.47
N ASN A 320 -38.29 14.99 -15.73
CA ASN A 320 -39.70 14.74 -16.06
C ASN A 320 -39.84 13.38 -16.76
N THR A 321 -40.91 12.67 -16.44
CA THR A 321 -41.21 11.36 -17.04
C THR A 321 -41.98 11.48 -18.36
N GLY A 322 -42.22 10.34 -19.01
CA GLY A 322 -43.28 10.20 -20.01
C GLY A 322 -44.68 10.36 -19.41
N LEU A 323 -45.71 10.20 -20.27
CA LEU A 323 -47.11 10.37 -19.86
C LEU A 323 -47.52 9.41 -18.74
N MET A 324 -48.24 9.96 -17.76
CA MET A 324 -48.95 9.23 -16.72
C MET A 324 -50.09 8.42 -17.30
N MET A 325 -50.22 7.18 -16.84
CA MET A 325 -51.29 6.28 -17.23
C MET A 325 -52.24 6.00 -16.05
N PRO A 326 -53.52 5.66 -16.31
CA PRO A 326 -54.46 5.26 -15.26
C PRO A 326 -54.19 3.84 -14.73
N TYR A 327 -53.28 3.11 -15.38
CA TYR A 327 -52.74 1.82 -14.95
C TYR A 327 -51.26 1.98 -14.57
N TRP A 328 -50.72 1.01 -13.83
CA TRP A 328 -49.34 1.04 -13.37
C TRP A 328 -48.34 1.01 -14.52
N VAL A 329 -47.42 1.98 -14.51
CA VAL A 329 -46.28 2.08 -15.42
C VAL A 329 -45.04 2.36 -14.58
N GLN A 330 -43.93 1.72 -14.93
CA GLN A 330 -42.64 2.02 -14.32
C GLN A 330 -42.06 3.28 -14.97
N TYR A 331 -41.63 4.21 -14.12
CA TYR A 331 -40.92 5.41 -14.53
C TYR A 331 -39.48 5.34 -14.05
N THR A 332 -38.58 5.95 -14.82
CA THR A 332 -37.15 6.02 -14.50
C THR A 332 -36.63 7.39 -14.90
N VAL A 333 -35.89 8.03 -14.00
CA VAL A 333 -35.23 9.31 -14.22
C VAL A 333 -33.85 9.29 -13.57
N SER A 334 -32.93 10.09 -14.10
CA SER A 334 -31.61 10.30 -13.52
C SER A 334 -31.50 11.72 -12.97
N LEU A 335 -30.92 11.87 -11.78
CA LEU A 335 -30.76 13.13 -11.06
C LEU A 335 -29.31 13.23 -10.58
N SER A 336 -28.65 14.36 -10.84
CA SER A 336 -27.29 14.63 -10.37
C SER A 336 -27.29 15.93 -9.55
N PRO A 337 -27.56 15.87 -8.22
CA PRO A 337 -27.59 17.05 -7.36
C PRO A 337 -26.22 17.73 -7.32
N ASN A 338 -26.21 19.06 -7.30
CA ASN A 338 -24.98 19.83 -7.18
C ASN A 338 -25.21 21.06 -6.30
N TRP A 339 -24.30 21.32 -5.37
CA TRP A 339 -24.39 22.43 -4.42
C TRP A 339 -23.01 22.98 -4.03
N SER A 340 -22.98 24.13 -3.37
CA SER A 340 -21.76 24.69 -2.76
C SER A 340 -21.95 24.96 -1.27
N GLY A 341 -20.89 24.75 -0.50
CA GLY A 341 -20.91 24.81 0.95
C GLY A 341 -21.44 23.51 1.59
N THR A 342 -21.80 23.59 2.88
CA THR A 342 -22.33 22.47 3.65
C THR A 342 -23.79 22.24 3.29
N LEU A 343 -24.16 20.98 3.02
CA LEU A 343 -25.55 20.58 2.79
C LEU A 343 -26.33 20.64 4.11
N ASN A 344 -27.42 21.41 4.15
CA ASN A 344 -28.29 21.53 5.31
C ASN A 344 -29.50 20.58 5.23
N SER A 345 -30.03 20.39 4.02
CA SER A 345 -31.12 19.44 3.77
C SER A 345 -31.10 18.97 2.32
N ALA A 346 -31.56 17.74 2.07
CA ALA A 346 -31.90 17.27 0.74
C ALA A 346 -33.14 16.37 0.79
N LYS A 347 -34.04 16.54 -0.17
CA LYS A 347 -35.22 15.70 -0.30
C LYS A 347 -35.56 15.38 -1.75
N ILE A 348 -36.04 14.17 -1.95
CA ILE A 348 -36.72 13.77 -3.18
C ILE A 348 -38.15 14.26 -3.12
N ARG A 349 -38.65 14.79 -4.23
CA ARG A 349 -40.04 15.22 -4.42
C ARG A 349 -40.59 14.54 -5.66
N ILE A 350 -41.69 13.81 -5.53
CA ILE A 350 -42.45 13.26 -6.65
C ILE A 350 -43.76 14.02 -6.73
N GLN A 351 -43.94 14.75 -7.84
CA GLN A 351 -45.14 15.54 -8.10
C GLN A 351 -45.60 15.35 -9.54
N THR A 352 -46.72 15.97 -9.90
CA THR A 352 -47.18 16.01 -11.29
C THR A 352 -46.67 17.27 -12.00
N ARG A 353 -46.72 17.28 -13.33
CA ARG A 353 -46.19 18.38 -14.14
C ARG A 353 -47.25 19.37 -14.60
N TYR A 354 -48.44 18.89 -14.96
CA TYR A 354 -49.42 19.69 -15.70
C TYR A 354 -50.73 19.93 -14.95
N SER A 355 -51.13 19.05 -14.04
CA SER A 355 -52.39 19.17 -13.28
C SER A 355 -52.23 18.77 -11.83
N SER A 356 -53.21 19.06 -10.96
CA SER A 356 -53.20 18.60 -9.57
C SER A 356 -53.89 17.24 -9.38
N VAL A 357 -53.87 16.36 -10.39
CA VAL A 357 -54.48 15.04 -10.29
C VAL A 357 -53.84 14.22 -9.17
N SER A 358 -54.65 13.46 -8.42
CA SER A 358 -54.14 12.50 -7.43
C SER A 358 -53.44 11.34 -8.13
N PHE A 359 -52.47 10.75 -7.46
CA PHE A 359 -51.67 9.67 -8.02
C PHE A 359 -51.25 8.68 -6.95
N ASN A 360 -50.89 7.48 -7.38
CA ASN A 360 -50.31 6.45 -6.53
C ASN A 360 -48.89 6.13 -6.99
N ILE A 361 -48.02 5.85 -6.03
CA ILE A 361 -46.66 5.34 -6.27
C ILE A 361 -46.43 4.05 -5.48
N ASP A 362 -45.55 3.21 -5.99
CA ASP A 362 -45.21 1.92 -5.42
C ASP A 362 -43.80 1.47 -5.85
N ASN A 363 -43.17 0.58 -5.09
CA ASN A 363 -41.81 0.05 -5.28
C ASN A 363 -40.79 1.12 -5.72
N VAL A 364 -40.57 2.12 -4.86
CA VAL A 364 -39.69 3.25 -5.16
C VAL A 364 -38.22 2.92 -4.88
N SER A 365 -37.36 3.04 -5.89
CA SER A 365 -35.92 2.90 -5.74
C SER A 365 -35.21 4.20 -6.10
N PHE A 366 -34.30 4.64 -5.23
CA PHE A 366 -33.35 5.72 -5.51
C PHE A 366 -31.95 5.21 -5.16
N LYS A 367 -31.10 5.04 -6.17
CA LYS A 367 -29.75 4.50 -5.98
C LYS A 367 -28.79 5.02 -7.04
N GLU A 368 -27.50 4.95 -6.76
CA GLU A 368 -26.45 5.15 -7.75
C GLU A 368 -26.59 4.12 -8.90
N PRO A 369 -26.05 4.37 -10.10
CA PRO A 369 -25.85 3.34 -11.11
C PRO A 369 -25.15 2.12 -10.50
N ASP A 370 -25.52 0.92 -10.95
CA ASP A 370 -24.75 -0.25 -10.57
C ASP A 370 -23.32 -0.12 -11.13
N PRO A 371 -22.29 -0.45 -10.35
CA PRO A 371 -20.91 -0.33 -10.82
C PRO A 371 -20.66 -1.34 -11.97
N PRO A 372 -19.63 -1.11 -12.79
CA PRO A 372 -19.22 -2.10 -13.80
C PRO A 372 -18.96 -3.47 -13.17
N ALA A 373 -19.22 -4.54 -13.92
CA ALA A 373 -18.94 -5.90 -13.46
C ALA A 373 -17.45 -6.05 -13.12
N GLY A 374 -17.12 -6.79 -12.05
CA GLY A 374 -15.76 -6.87 -11.55
C GLY A 374 -15.30 -5.65 -10.75
N THR A 375 -16.23 -4.82 -10.25
CA THR A 375 -15.93 -3.72 -9.32
C THR A 375 -16.24 -4.11 -7.89
N ILE A 376 -15.23 -4.05 -7.02
CA ILE A 376 -15.37 -4.10 -5.56
C ILE A 376 -15.91 -2.74 -5.11
N TYR A 377 -17.16 -2.70 -4.66
CA TYR A 377 -17.89 -1.44 -4.45
C TYR A 377 -18.55 -1.38 -3.08
N LYS A 378 -18.19 -0.36 -2.28
CA LYS A 378 -18.71 -0.14 -0.91
C LYS A 378 -18.54 -1.37 -0.03
N ARG A 379 -17.29 -1.85 0.07
CA ARG A 379 -16.90 -3.04 0.85
C ARG A 379 -15.72 -2.78 1.77
N VAL A 380 -15.64 -3.63 2.78
CA VAL A 380 -14.46 -3.81 3.62
C VAL A 380 -13.79 -5.12 3.22
N ILE A 381 -12.47 -5.12 3.08
CA ILE A 381 -11.66 -6.33 2.99
C ILE A 381 -10.62 -6.25 4.10
N SER A 382 -10.50 -7.30 4.92
CA SER A 382 -9.58 -7.38 6.05
C SER A 382 -9.17 -8.83 6.32
N PRO A 383 -8.27 -9.10 7.28
CA PRO A 383 -7.93 -10.47 7.64
C PRO A 383 -9.10 -11.33 8.12
N ASN A 384 -10.14 -10.69 8.65
CA ASN A 384 -11.32 -11.37 9.20
C ASN A 384 -12.60 -11.03 8.42
N HIS A 385 -12.49 -10.31 7.30
CA HIS A 385 -13.63 -9.90 6.50
C HIS A 385 -13.30 -10.01 5.01
N ASN A 386 -13.90 -10.99 4.32
CA ASN A 386 -13.85 -11.11 2.87
C ASN A 386 -15.27 -11.39 2.36
N PRO A 387 -15.93 -10.44 1.68
CA PRO A 387 -17.30 -10.63 1.22
C PRO A 387 -17.41 -11.59 0.02
N TYR A 388 -16.27 -12.00 -0.55
CA TYR A 388 -16.20 -12.78 -1.79
C TYR A 388 -15.74 -14.23 -1.60
N GLY A 389 -15.44 -14.65 -0.36
CA GLY A 389 -14.95 -16.00 -0.12
C GLY A 389 -14.33 -16.17 1.26
N GLU A 390 -13.34 -17.07 1.33
CA GLU A 390 -12.60 -17.36 2.56
C GLU A 390 -11.76 -16.15 3.00
N THR A 391 -11.65 -15.97 4.32
CA THR A 391 -10.78 -14.94 4.90
C THR A 391 -9.33 -15.41 4.94
N ASN A 392 -8.38 -14.47 4.94
CA ASN A 392 -6.95 -14.76 5.09
C ASN A 392 -6.37 -14.06 6.34
N PRO A 393 -5.85 -14.78 7.34
CA PRO A 393 -5.35 -14.17 8.57
C PRO A 393 -4.15 -13.23 8.37
N ASP A 394 -3.40 -13.36 7.27
CA ASP A 394 -2.32 -12.44 6.90
C ASP A 394 -2.86 -11.19 6.15
N GLY A 395 -4.15 -11.18 5.80
CA GLY A 395 -4.78 -10.14 4.99
C GLY A 395 -4.26 -10.07 3.56
N ILE A 396 -3.73 -11.18 3.02
CA ILE A 396 -3.25 -11.25 1.64
C ILE A 396 -4.32 -11.89 0.77
N TYR A 397 -4.76 -11.15 -0.25
CA TYR A 397 -5.73 -11.61 -1.22
C TYR A 397 -5.18 -11.42 -2.64
N PHE A 398 -5.58 -12.28 -3.57
CA PHE A 398 -5.24 -12.10 -4.97
C PHE A 398 -6.45 -12.33 -5.88
N ILE A 399 -6.49 -11.60 -6.99
CA ILE A 399 -7.53 -11.69 -8.02
C ILE A 399 -6.84 -11.89 -9.35
N ASP A 400 -7.09 -13.02 -9.99
CA ASP A 400 -6.78 -13.22 -11.41
C ASP A 400 -7.93 -12.66 -12.25
N CYS A 401 -7.64 -11.61 -13.01
CA CYS A 401 -8.62 -10.93 -13.83
C CYS A 401 -8.78 -11.56 -15.22
N GLY A 402 -7.85 -12.43 -15.66
CA GLY A 402 -7.83 -13.02 -17.00
C GLY A 402 -7.93 -11.99 -18.13
N GLY A 403 -7.34 -10.80 -17.95
CA GLY A 403 -7.41 -9.66 -18.88
C GLY A 403 -8.68 -8.80 -18.74
N SER A 404 -9.55 -9.09 -17.78
CA SER A 404 -10.74 -8.27 -17.50
C SER A 404 -10.39 -7.06 -16.63
N ALA A 405 -11.20 -6.01 -16.68
CA ALA A 405 -10.96 -4.82 -15.84
C ALA A 405 -11.41 -5.08 -14.39
N LEU A 406 -10.54 -4.82 -13.42
CA LEU A 406 -10.88 -4.78 -12.00
C LEU A 406 -11.16 -3.34 -11.57
N GLY A 407 -12.33 -3.11 -10.99
CA GLY A 407 -12.67 -1.84 -10.36
C GLY A 407 -12.56 -1.91 -8.84
N ILE A 408 -12.13 -0.84 -8.20
CA ILE A 408 -12.24 -0.64 -6.75
C ILE A 408 -12.86 0.74 -6.51
N ASP A 409 -13.94 0.81 -5.74
CA ASP A 409 -14.66 2.06 -5.53
C ASP A 409 -15.26 2.14 -4.12
N THR A 410 -14.94 3.23 -3.41
CA THR A 410 -15.52 3.54 -2.10
C THR A 410 -15.30 2.37 -1.13
N CYS A 411 -14.06 1.93 -0.99
CA CYS A 411 -13.72 0.72 -0.23
C CYS A 411 -12.77 1.01 0.92
N ARG A 412 -12.81 0.13 1.92
CA ARG A 412 -11.75 0.00 2.91
C ARG A 412 -11.03 -1.32 2.74
N ILE A 413 -9.71 -1.27 2.60
CA ILE A 413 -8.88 -2.48 2.47
C ILE A 413 -7.80 -2.44 3.57
N LEU A 414 -7.84 -3.42 4.46
CA LEU A 414 -6.82 -3.68 5.48
C LEU A 414 -6.07 -4.95 5.07
N GLY A 415 -5.01 -4.81 4.27
CA GLY A 415 -4.29 -5.94 3.70
C GLY A 415 -3.58 -5.66 2.40
N THR A 416 -3.00 -6.72 1.84
CA THR A 416 -2.34 -6.73 0.53
C THR A 416 -3.30 -7.30 -0.51
N LEU A 417 -3.52 -6.57 -1.60
CA LEU A 417 -4.20 -7.09 -2.78
C LEU A 417 -3.20 -7.28 -3.91
N VAL A 418 -3.17 -8.50 -4.46
CA VAL A 418 -2.45 -8.81 -5.69
C VAL A 418 -3.44 -8.91 -6.84
N VAL A 419 -3.18 -8.21 -7.94
CA VAL A 419 -4.01 -8.21 -9.13
C VAL A 419 -3.19 -8.84 -10.26
N LEU A 420 -3.62 -9.99 -10.75
CA LEU A 420 -2.97 -10.69 -11.85
C LEU A 420 -3.73 -10.46 -13.15
N ASP A 421 -2.99 -10.42 -14.27
CA ASP A 421 -3.53 -10.28 -15.62
C ASP A 421 -4.55 -9.12 -15.71
N SER A 422 -4.19 -7.94 -15.20
CA SER A 422 -5.11 -6.81 -15.15
C SER A 422 -5.48 -6.34 -16.56
N GLY A 423 -6.77 -6.09 -16.79
CA GLY A 423 -7.21 -5.44 -18.03
C GLY A 423 -6.84 -3.95 -18.05
N ASP A 424 -6.65 -3.37 -19.24
CA ASP A 424 -6.19 -1.98 -19.46
C ASP A 424 -7.00 -0.87 -18.75
N SER A 425 -8.23 -1.19 -18.33
CA SER A 425 -9.14 -0.25 -17.64
C SER A 425 -9.27 -0.53 -16.13
N SER A 426 -8.41 -1.39 -15.58
CA SER A 426 -8.37 -1.68 -14.14
C SER A 426 -7.97 -0.45 -13.35
N GLN A 427 -8.74 -0.13 -12.31
CA GLN A 427 -8.57 1.13 -11.61
C GLN A 427 -9.21 1.16 -10.22
N ILE A 428 -8.71 2.06 -9.39
CA ILE A 428 -9.53 2.70 -8.35
C ILE A 428 -10.37 3.78 -9.03
N TYR A 429 -11.70 3.67 -8.95
CA TYR A 429 -12.63 4.66 -9.51
C TYR A 429 -12.62 5.97 -8.70
N PRO A 430 -13.20 7.06 -9.25
CA PRO A 430 -13.43 8.31 -8.53
C PRO A 430 -14.32 8.13 -7.29
N GLY A 431 -13.70 7.75 -6.18
CA GLY A 431 -14.31 7.57 -4.88
C GLY A 431 -13.26 7.58 -3.77
N PRO A 432 -13.68 7.70 -2.51
CA PRO A 432 -12.76 7.63 -1.38
C PRO A 432 -12.21 6.20 -1.20
N ILE A 433 -10.96 6.06 -0.79
CA ILE A 433 -10.34 4.75 -0.53
C ILE A 433 -9.53 4.83 0.77
N ALA A 434 -9.80 3.94 1.72
CA ALA A 434 -8.97 3.81 2.90
C ALA A 434 -8.24 2.48 2.84
N TRP A 435 -6.97 2.52 2.46
CA TRP A 435 -6.16 1.33 2.27
C TRP A 435 -4.95 1.37 3.19
N SER A 436 -4.80 0.34 4.02
CA SER A 436 -3.65 0.17 4.90
C SER A 436 -3.25 -1.30 4.96
N THR A 437 -2.03 -1.57 5.40
CA THR A 437 -1.54 -2.95 5.53
C THR A 437 -1.77 -3.51 6.93
N VAL A 438 -1.80 -4.84 7.00
CA VAL A 438 -1.82 -5.57 8.29
C VAL A 438 -0.44 -5.51 8.92
N GLU A 439 0.57 -5.90 8.15
CA GLU A 439 1.98 -5.77 8.53
C GLU A 439 2.54 -4.44 8.00
N PRO A 440 3.14 -3.59 8.85
CA PRO A 440 3.58 -2.24 8.45
C PRO A 440 4.57 -2.19 7.28
N ASN A 441 5.31 -3.27 7.04
CA ASN A 441 6.28 -3.38 5.95
C ASN A 441 5.75 -4.06 4.68
N PHE A 442 4.49 -4.53 4.67
CA PHE A 442 3.92 -5.20 3.49
C PHE A 442 3.46 -4.18 2.43
N PRO A 443 3.30 -4.61 1.18
CA PRO A 443 2.64 -3.79 0.16
C PRO A 443 1.12 -3.73 0.37
N CYS A 444 0.51 -2.63 -0.05
CA CYS A 444 -0.94 -2.53 -0.17
C CYS A 444 -1.42 -3.18 -1.47
N LEU A 445 -0.75 -2.86 -2.58
CA LEU A 445 -1.19 -3.22 -3.92
C LEU A 445 0.01 -3.72 -4.75
N LEU A 446 -0.14 -4.90 -5.32
CA LEU A 446 0.79 -5.46 -6.31
C LEU A 446 -0.02 -5.79 -7.58
N VAL A 447 0.36 -5.22 -8.73
CA VAL A 447 -0.36 -5.43 -9.98
C VAL A 447 0.58 -6.00 -11.03
N ASP A 448 0.17 -7.10 -11.64
CA ASP A 448 0.71 -7.56 -12.91
C ASP A 448 -0.17 -7.05 -14.06
N GLY A 449 0.32 -6.03 -14.76
CA GLY A 449 -0.37 -5.28 -15.80
C GLY A 449 -0.53 -3.80 -15.48
N LYS A 450 -1.39 -3.12 -16.23
CA LYS A 450 -1.68 -1.69 -16.11
C LYS A 450 -2.67 -1.41 -14.97
N PHE A 451 -2.52 -0.26 -14.29
CA PHE A 451 -3.47 0.17 -13.26
C PHE A 451 -3.60 1.69 -13.15
N ASN A 452 -4.80 2.18 -12.87
CA ASN A 452 -5.04 3.60 -12.60
C ASN A 452 -5.51 3.83 -11.16
N ILE A 453 -5.10 4.93 -10.54
CA ILE A 453 -5.49 5.34 -9.19
C ILE A 453 -6.17 6.70 -9.28
N ASN A 454 -7.51 6.70 -9.29
CA ASN A 454 -8.33 7.91 -9.45
C ASN A 454 -9.05 8.29 -8.16
N ALA A 455 -8.39 8.12 -7.00
CA ALA A 455 -9.00 8.33 -5.69
C ALA A 455 -9.35 9.81 -5.42
N THR A 456 -10.43 10.05 -4.68
CA THR A 456 -10.79 11.39 -4.20
C THR A 456 -10.20 11.66 -2.81
N SER A 457 -10.23 12.93 -2.39
CA SER A 457 -9.89 13.33 -1.01
C SER A 457 -11.07 13.26 -0.03
N ASP A 458 -12.26 12.86 -0.50
CA ASP A 458 -13.43 12.69 0.36
C ASP A 458 -13.18 11.58 1.38
N GLY A 459 -13.88 11.61 2.51
CA GLY A 459 -13.87 10.48 3.45
C GLY A 459 -14.83 9.37 3.02
N LEU A 460 -14.50 8.12 3.34
CA LEU A 460 -15.48 7.04 3.41
C LEU A 460 -16.50 7.41 4.49
N ASN A 461 -17.76 7.59 4.11
CA ASN A 461 -18.81 8.07 5.02
C ASN A 461 -19.83 6.97 5.25
N GLU A 462 -19.81 6.39 6.44
CA GLU A 462 -20.62 5.21 6.76
C GLU A 462 -22.13 5.49 6.72
N THR A 463 -22.54 6.67 7.19
CA THR A 463 -23.96 7.05 7.21
C THR A 463 -24.51 7.21 5.80
N ARG A 464 -23.72 7.81 4.91
CA ARG A 464 -24.08 8.01 3.51
C ARG A 464 -24.12 6.71 2.75
N ASP A 465 -23.09 5.89 2.94
CA ASP A 465 -22.89 4.67 2.18
C ASP A 465 -23.72 3.50 2.73
N GLU A 466 -24.29 3.64 3.94
CA GLU A 466 -24.98 2.59 4.69
C GLU A 466 -24.09 1.35 4.89
N VAL A 467 -22.78 1.57 5.08
CA VAL A 467 -21.76 0.55 5.28
C VAL A 467 -20.95 0.90 6.51
N ASN A 468 -20.79 -0.05 7.42
CA ASN A 468 -19.80 0.04 8.49
C ASN A 468 -18.43 -0.32 7.90
N TYR A 469 -17.53 0.66 7.85
CA TYR A 469 -16.18 0.51 7.36
C TYR A 469 -15.20 0.10 8.47
N ASN A 470 -15.55 0.12 9.75
CA ASN A 470 -14.74 -0.34 10.87
C ASN A 470 -15.35 -1.51 11.69
N PRO A 471 -15.83 -2.60 11.05
CA PRO A 471 -16.54 -3.64 11.76
C PRO A 471 -15.59 -4.44 12.66
N ILE A 472 -16.16 -5.20 13.60
CA ILE A 472 -15.40 -6.13 14.45
C ILE A 472 -14.49 -7.03 13.59
N GLY A 473 -13.20 -7.07 13.90
CA GLY A 473 -12.19 -7.81 13.14
C GLY A 473 -11.54 -7.03 11.99
N ALA A 474 -11.92 -5.76 11.79
CA ALA A 474 -11.32 -4.81 10.86
C ALA A 474 -11.13 -3.43 11.53
N ALA A 475 -10.68 -3.38 12.79
CA ALA A 475 -10.50 -2.12 13.53
C ALA A 475 -9.67 -1.07 12.79
N HIS A 476 -10.09 0.19 12.84
CA HIS A 476 -9.33 1.34 12.39
C HIS A 476 -8.36 1.82 13.47
N ASN A 477 -7.14 2.21 13.09
CA ASN A 477 -6.07 2.54 14.03
C ASN A 477 -6.43 3.64 15.04
N THR A 478 -7.27 4.60 14.66
CA THR A 478 -7.68 5.72 15.54
C THR A 478 -9.12 5.67 16.02
N LEU A 479 -10.01 5.04 15.25
CA LEU A 479 -11.46 5.01 15.56
C LEU A 479 -11.84 3.73 16.32
N GLY A 480 -11.02 2.69 16.21
CA GLY A 480 -11.30 1.39 16.80
C GLY A 480 -12.18 0.53 15.89
N GLU A 481 -12.94 -0.36 16.50
CA GLU A 481 -14.00 -1.13 15.84
C GLU A 481 -15.30 -0.90 16.59
N ASP A 482 -16.40 -0.87 15.84
CA ASP A 482 -17.75 -0.78 16.39
C ASP A 482 -18.77 -1.37 15.41
N ASP A 483 -20.06 -1.30 15.78
CA ASP A 483 -21.19 -1.83 15.01
C ASP A 483 -22.08 -0.71 14.44
N ASP A 484 -21.71 0.56 14.58
CA ASP A 484 -22.51 1.68 14.08
C ASP A 484 -22.11 2.09 12.65
N ILE A 485 -22.70 3.16 12.14
CA ILE A 485 -22.46 3.65 10.78
C ILE A 485 -22.33 5.18 10.77
N VAL A 486 -21.67 5.76 11.78
CA VAL A 486 -21.58 7.22 11.91
C VAL A 486 -20.18 7.77 11.67
N ASP A 487 -19.20 6.90 11.40
CA ASP A 487 -17.83 7.34 11.19
C ASP A 487 -17.60 7.90 9.79
N THR A 488 -16.54 8.69 9.70
CA THR A 488 -15.97 9.11 8.44
C THR A 488 -14.46 8.85 8.46
N ILE A 489 -14.00 7.95 7.60
CA ILE A 489 -12.59 7.56 7.50
C ILE A 489 -11.94 8.34 6.34
N PRO A 490 -10.83 9.06 6.57
CA PRO A 490 -10.15 9.79 5.50
C PRO A 490 -9.68 8.89 4.35
N SER A 491 -9.81 9.37 3.10
CA SER A 491 -9.21 8.69 1.94
C SER A 491 -7.69 8.81 1.96
N LYS A 492 -7.02 7.66 2.01
CA LYS A 492 -5.56 7.52 2.06
C LYS A 492 -5.15 6.08 1.76
N ILE A 493 -4.09 5.91 0.98
CA ILE A 493 -3.42 4.61 0.79
C ILE A 493 -2.10 4.64 1.57
N SER A 494 -1.91 3.70 2.50
CA SER A 494 -0.75 3.61 3.39
C SER A 494 -0.05 2.28 3.20
N GLY A 495 0.95 2.23 2.31
CA GLY A 495 1.67 1.00 1.95
C GLY A 495 2.54 1.16 0.69
N LEU A 496 3.29 0.11 0.36
CA LEU A 496 3.98 0.03 -0.93
C LEU A 496 3.00 -0.32 -2.05
N ILE A 497 3.14 0.34 -3.20
CA ILE A 497 2.41 0.05 -4.43
C ILE A 497 3.41 -0.35 -5.51
N TYR A 498 3.18 -1.49 -6.16
CA TYR A 498 3.93 -1.93 -7.32
C TYR A 498 2.98 -2.26 -8.46
N VAL A 499 3.28 -1.77 -9.66
CA VAL A 499 2.53 -2.02 -10.89
C VAL A 499 3.56 -2.39 -11.96
N SER A 500 3.43 -3.57 -12.60
CA SER A 500 4.45 -4.06 -13.55
C SER A 500 4.47 -3.31 -14.88
N ASP A 501 3.39 -2.62 -15.24
CA ASP A 501 3.26 -1.81 -16.47
C ASP A 501 2.92 -0.33 -16.14
N ASP A 502 2.18 0.35 -17.02
CA ASP A 502 1.77 1.74 -16.86
C ASP A 502 0.94 1.97 -15.59
N LEU A 503 1.26 3.07 -14.88
CA LEU A 503 0.52 3.54 -13.71
C LEU A 503 0.07 4.98 -13.91
N VAL A 504 -1.22 5.24 -13.75
CA VAL A 504 -1.80 6.59 -13.85
C VAL A 504 -2.35 7.04 -12.51
N PHE A 505 -2.01 8.25 -12.09
CA PHE A 505 -2.63 8.95 -10.97
C PHE A 505 -3.50 10.09 -11.50
N ASP A 506 -4.77 10.11 -11.10
CA ASP A 506 -5.72 11.19 -11.42
C ASP A 506 -6.44 11.63 -10.14
N ASN A 507 -7.15 12.75 -10.23
CA ASN A 507 -7.95 13.36 -9.17
C ASN A 507 -7.13 13.82 -7.96
N GLN A 508 -7.29 13.21 -6.77
CA GLN A 508 -6.64 13.67 -5.54
C GLN A 508 -6.04 12.50 -4.75
N ALA A 509 -5.18 11.72 -5.40
CA ALA A 509 -4.51 10.58 -4.78
C ALA A 509 -3.59 11.02 -3.62
N ASN A 510 -3.77 10.39 -2.45
CA ASN A 510 -3.01 10.66 -1.23
C ASN A 510 -2.40 9.37 -0.68
N ILE A 511 -1.08 9.29 -0.71
CA ILE A 511 -0.32 8.07 -0.44
C ILE A 511 0.73 8.31 0.64
N GLU A 512 0.83 7.39 1.60
CA GLU A 512 1.97 7.26 2.50
C GLU A 512 2.66 5.92 2.23
N GLY A 513 3.87 5.95 1.65
CA GLY A 513 4.60 4.74 1.32
C GLY A 513 5.60 4.93 0.19
N VAL A 514 5.69 3.91 -0.67
CA VAL A 514 6.58 3.88 -1.84
C VAL A 514 5.77 3.44 -3.05
N VAL A 515 6.00 4.06 -4.20
CA VAL A 515 5.33 3.76 -5.48
C VAL A 515 6.36 3.29 -6.50
N LEU A 516 6.13 2.13 -7.10
CA LEU A 516 7.01 1.52 -8.08
C LEU A 516 6.22 1.23 -9.37
N GLY A 517 6.60 1.85 -10.48
CA GLY A 517 6.04 1.60 -11.81
C GLY A 517 7.03 0.87 -12.69
N GLY A 518 6.64 -0.30 -13.21
CA GLY A 518 7.46 -1.14 -14.08
C GLY A 518 7.51 -0.66 -15.53
N ASN A 519 6.67 0.31 -15.89
CA ASN A 519 6.76 1.05 -17.15
C ASN A 519 6.58 2.56 -16.89
N LYS A 520 5.67 3.26 -17.59
CA LYS A 520 5.50 4.71 -17.48
C LYS A 520 4.56 5.08 -16.32
N ILE A 521 4.92 6.11 -15.57
CA ILE A 521 4.03 6.74 -14.59
C ILE A 521 3.50 8.05 -15.15
N THR A 522 2.18 8.26 -15.13
CA THR A 522 1.52 9.51 -15.53
C THR A 522 0.75 10.10 -14.36
N ILE A 523 0.88 11.41 -14.12
CA ILE A 523 0.21 12.14 -13.04
C ILE A 523 -0.62 13.26 -13.68
N GLU A 524 -1.94 13.16 -13.62
CA GLU A 524 -2.89 14.01 -14.35
C GLU A 524 -3.47 15.16 -13.53
N ASP A 525 -3.56 15.01 -12.20
CA ASP A 525 -4.08 16.02 -11.27
C ASP A 525 -3.30 15.92 -9.94
N THR A 526 -3.90 16.31 -8.81
CA THR A 526 -3.22 16.47 -7.54
C THR A 526 -2.76 15.13 -6.96
N PHE A 527 -1.45 14.98 -6.79
CA PHE A 527 -0.85 13.80 -6.19
C PHE A 527 0.04 14.17 -5.00
N SER A 528 -0.27 13.59 -3.84
CA SER A 528 0.50 13.75 -2.61
C SER A 528 1.09 12.41 -2.18
N LEU A 529 2.42 12.37 -2.06
CA LEU A 529 3.17 11.20 -1.64
C LEU A 529 4.05 11.52 -0.43
N VAL A 530 3.86 10.78 0.66
CA VAL A 530 4.70 10.86 1.85
C VAL A 530 5.51 9.57 1.94
N TYR A 531 6.82 9.69 1.79
CA TYR A 531 7.74 8.58 1.90
C TYR A 531 7.72 7.93 3.28
N ASN A 532 7.72 6.60 3.31
CA ASN A 532 7.90 5.81 4.52
C ASN A 532 9.16 4.94 4.43
N SER A 533 10.14 5.23 5.27
CA SER A 533 11.44 4.54 5.28
C SER A 533 11.40 3.10 5.78
N ILE A 534 10.25 2.62 6.28
CA ILE A 534 10.11 1.22 6.69
C ILE A 534 10.34 0.27 5.52
N PHE A 535 9.84 0.61 4.32
CA PHE A 535 10.00 -0.23 3.12
C PHE A 535 11.46 -0.38 2.71
N PHE A 536 12.31 0.55 3.12
CA PHE A 536 13.72 0.47 2.86
C PHE A 536 14.52 -0.21 3.97
N THR A 537 14.18 0.11 5.23
CA THR A 537 14.92 -0.38 6.41
C THR A 537 14.47 -1.76 6.88
N ASN A 538 13.27 -2.18 6.47
CA ASN A 538 12.67 -3.48 6.68
C ASN A 538 11.81 -3.82 5.45
N PRO A 539 12.43 -4.19 4.32
CA PRO A 539 11.71 -4.38 3.06
C PRO A 539 10.68 -5.50 3.12
N PRO A 540 9.58 -5.39 2.34
CA PRO A 540 8.65 -6.50 2.17
C PRO A 540 9.33 -7.70 1.47
N PRO A 541 8.80 -8.92 1.66
CA PRO A 541 9.17 -10.07 0.84
C PRO A 541 9.09 -9.73 -0.65
N GLY A 542 10.12 -10.12 -1.41
CA GLY A 542 10.28 -9.77 -2.83
C GLY A 542 11.07 -8.49 -3.10
N PHE A 543 11.34 -7.67 -2.07
CA PHE A 543 12.00 -6.36 -2.21
C PHE A 543 13.31 -6.22 -1.41
N SER A 544 13.77 -7.29 -0.78
CA SER A 544 15.07 -7.32 -0.11
C SER A 544 16.21 -7.34 -1.12
N ALA A 545 17.16 -6.41 -0.99
CA ALA A 545 18.42 -6.51 -1.69
C ALA A 545 19.19 -7.77 -1.23
N PRO A 546 20.12 -8.30 -2.05
CA PRO A 546 21.03 -9.34 -1.62
C PRO A 546 21.70 -8.98 -0.29
N GLU A 547 21.87 -9.97 0.60
CA GLU A 547 22.42 -9.77 1.94
C GLU A 547 23.69 -8.90 1.90
N THR A 548 23.63 -7.70 2.48
CA THR A 548 24.83 -6.90 2.72
C THR A 548 25.25 -7.06 4.17
N ILE A 549 26.36 -7.75 4.37
CA ILE A 549 26.90 -7.99 5.71
C ILE A 549 27.61 -6.73 6.20
N ARG A 550 27.27 -6.26 7.40
CA ARG A 550 28.01 -5.19 8.08
C ARG A 550 28.78 -5.70 9.28
N ILE A 551 29.97 -5.12 9.47
CA ILE A 551 30.75 -5.27 10.70
C ILE A 551 30.14 -4.34 11.76
N LEU A 552 29.65 -4.89 12.87
CA LEU A 552 29.26 -4.10 14.03
C LEU A 552 30.49 -3.39 14.64
N LEU A 553 30.35 -2.12 15.03
CA LEU A 553 31.38 -1.41 15.80
C LEU A 553 31.67 -2.21 17.09
N ASN A 554 32.95 -2.47 17.39
CA ASN A 554 33.45 -3.29 18.53
C ASN A 554 33.24 -4.82 18.44
N SER A 555 32.82 -5.36 17.30
CA SER A 555 32.65 -6.82 17.10
C SER A 555 33.96 -7.61 16.99
N VAL A 556 35.09 -6.94 16.71
CA VAL A 556 36.41 -7.58 16.75
C VAL A 556 36.84 -7.75 18.19
N GLN A 557 36.37 -8.82 18.82
CA GLN A 557 36.83 -9.22 20.14
C GLN A 557 38.06 -10.10 20.02
N LYS A 558 39.07 -9.80 20.83
CA LYS A 558 40.23 -10.66 21.00
C LYS A 558 39.79 -11.81 21.92
N PRO A 559 39.73 -13.08 21.46
CA PRO A 559 39.57 -14.20 22.37
C PRO A 559 40.79 -14.22 23.29
N LEU A 560 40.56 -14.37 24.59
CA LEU A 560 41.62 -14.60 25.57
C LEU A 560 42.37 -15.91 25.24
N ASP A 561 43.68 -15.85 25.48
CA ASP A 561 44.76 -16.77 25.07
C ASP A 561 44.44 -18.28 24.99
#